data_AF-A0A3M1N8Y0-F1
#
_entry.id   AF-A0A3M1N8Y0-F1
#
_cell.length_a   1.000
_cell.length_b   1.000
_cell.length_c   1.000
_cell.angle_alpha   90.00
_cell.angle_beta   90.00
_cell.angle_gamma   90.00
#
_symmetry.space_group_name_H-M   'P 1'
#
loop_
_entity.id
_entity.type
_entity.pdbx_description
1 polymer ?
#
loop_
_entity_poly.entity_id
_entity_poly.type
_entity_poly.pdbx_seq_one_letter_code
_entity_poly.pdbx_strand_id
1 'polypeptide(L)'
;MSPKPQIALRKALVDVAMGRRPGDLVLRNGRWVSVQTGEIIPHTDVAVVEGHIAFVGEDAGHCIGPATQVIEAGERYLVPGLLDG
;
A
#
# COMPACT_ATOMS: atom_id res chain seq x y z
N MET A 1 -1.09 -23.05 11.85
CA MET A 1 -1.89 -22.10 11.04
C MET A 1 -2.24 -22.79 9.72
N SER A 2 -3.52 -22.84 9.33
CA SER A 2 -3.93 -23.54 8.08
C SER A 2 -3.42 -22.80 6.84
N PRO A 3 -3.00 -23.47 5.75
CA PRO A 3 -2.45 -22.80 4.56
C PRO A 3 -3.48 -22.08 3.68
N LYS A 4 -4.76 -22.49 3.74
CA LYS A 4 -5.83 -21.95 2.87
C LYS A 4 -6.04 -20.43 2.94
N PRO A 5 -6.00 -19.77 4.12
CA PRO A 5 -6.16 -18.31 4.23
C PRO A 5 -5.01 -17.54 3.57
N GLN A 6 -3.78 -18.08 3.61
CA GLN A 6 -2.59 -17.37 3.16
C GLN A 6 -2.49 -17.34 1.62
N ILE A 7 -2.99 -18.37 0.93
CA ILE A 7 -3.05 -18.40 -0.54
C ILE A 7 -4.06 -17.37 -1.05
N ALA A 8 -5.23 -17.28 -0.41
CA ALA A 8 -6.25 -16.30 -0.77
C ALA A 8 -5.73 -14.86 -0.63
N LEU A 9 -5.07 -14.55 0.49
CA LEU A 9 -4.46 -13.23 0.72
C LEU A 9 -3.41 -12.89 -0.35
N ARG A 10 -2.49 -13.82 -0.65
CA ARG A 10 -1.47 -13.58 -1.69
C ARG A 10 -2.10 -13.30 -3.04
N LYS A 11 -3.17 -14.02 -3.40
CA LYS A 11 -3.91 -13.74 -4.64
C LYS A 11 -4.52 -12.34 -4.60
N ALA A 12 -5.15 -11.95 -3.50
CA ALA A 12 -5.71 -10.60 -3.34
C ALA A 12 -4.64 -9.51 -3.50
N LEU A 13 -3.47 -9.67 -2.88
CA LEU A 13 -2.35 -8.74 -3.02
C LEU A 13 -1.90 -8.58 -4.47
N VAL A 14 -1.72 -9.69 -5.20
CA VAL A 14 -1.33 -9.67 -6.61
C VAL A 14 -2.44 -9.06 -7.47
N ASP A 15 -3.70 -9.39 -7.22
CA ASP A 15 -4.83 -8.84 -7.99
C ASP A 15 -4.95 -7.32 -7.80
N VAL A 16 -4.70 -6.79 -6.60
CA VAL A 16 -4.66 -5.34 -6.36
C VAL A 16 -3.46 -4.69 -7.01
N ALA A 17 -2.25 -5.22 -6.78
CA ALA A 17 -1.03 -4.67 -7.37
C ALA A 17 -1.08 -4.58 -8.91
N MET A 18 -1.77 -5.52 -9.54
CA MET A 18 -1.95 -5.59 -11.00
C MET A 18 -3.19 -4.85 -11.51
N GLY A 19 -3.97 -4.20 -10.64
CA GLY A 19 -5.17 -3.43 -11.03
C GLY A 19 -6.37 -4.27 -11.45
N ARG A 20 -6.38 -5.57 -11.12
CA ARG A 20 -7.52 -6.48 -11.38
C ARG A 20 -8.59 -6.37 -10.30
N ARG A 21 -8.24 -5.87 -9.12
CA ARG A 21 -9.11 -5.65 -7.97
C ARG A 21 -8.75 -4.30 -7.34
N PRO A 22 -9.72 -3.50 -6.87
CA PRO A 22 -9.41 -2.30 -6.09
C PRO A 22 -8.89 -2.66 -4.68
N GLY A 23 -8.02 -1.81 -4.13
CA GLY A 23 -7.60 -1.88 -2.74
C GLY A 23 -8.66 -1.32 -1.78
N ASP A 24 -8.51 -1.61 -0.49
CA ASP A 24 -9.40 -1.08 0.55
C ASP A 24 -9.02 0.37 0.88
N LEU A 25 -7.72 0.68 0.87
CA LEU A 25 -7.15 1.98 1.18
C LEU A 25 -6.02 2.31 0.20
N VAL A 26 -5.95 3.56 -0.24
CA VAL A 26 -4.80 4.12 -0.96
C VAL A 26 -4.35 5.41 -0.29
N LEU A 27 -3.08 5.45 0.14
CA LEU A 27 -2.39 6.67 0.56
C LEU A 27 -1.74 7.29 -0.67
N ARG A 28 -1.97 8.58 -0.93
CA ARG A 28 -1.45 9.26 -2.12
C ARG A 28 -0.48 10.38 -1.83
N ASN A 29 0.46 10.59 -2.76
CA ASN A 29 1.38 11.72 -2.80
C ASN A 29 2.16 11.91 -1.48
N GLY A 30 2.68 10.81 -0.93
CA GLY A 30 3.54 10.82 0.25
C GLY A 30 5.03 10.90 -0.10
N ARG A 31 5.85 11.20 0.92
CA ARG A 31 7.31 11.04 0.86
C ARG A 31 7.70 9.77 1.61
N TRP A 32 8.01 8.70 0.89
CA TRP A 32 8.37 7.43 1.51
C TRP A 32 9.78 7.48 2.09
N VAL A 33 9.87 7.23 3.40
CA VAL A 33 11.14 7.02 4.10
C VAL A 33 11.52 5.54 3.94
N SER A 34 12.37 5.25 2.96
CA SER A 34 12.93 3.91 2.75
C SER A 34 13.96 3.65 3.83
N VAL A 35 13.58 2.90 4.86
CA VAL A 35 14.51 2.49 5.93
C VAL A 35 15.54 1.47 5.47
N GLN A 36 15.33 0.82 4.31
CA GLN A 36 16.28 -0.13 3.74
C GLN A 36 17.45 0.58 3.03
N THR A 37 17.16 1.65 2.29
CA THR A 37 18.18 2.39 1.51
C THR A 37 18.61 3.70 2.17
N GLY A 38 17.83 4.23 3.13
CA GLY A 38 18.05 5.53 3.76
C GLY A 38 17.52 6.71 2.92
N GLU A 39 16.84 6.45 1.81
CA GLU A 39 16.33 7.48 0.90
C GLU A 39 14.94 7.99 1.32
N ILE A 40 14.66 9.24 0.93
CA ILE A 40 13.31 9.81 0.94
C ILE A 40 12.84 9.88 -0.50
N ILE A 41 11.89 9.02 -0.85
CA ILE A 41 11.34 8.91 -2.20
C ILE A 41 10.06 9.76 -2.27
N PRO A 42 10.02 10.83 -3.07
CA PRO A 42 8.85 11.68 -3.20
C PRO A 42 7.74 11.00 -4.03
N HIS A 43 6.55 11.62 -4.06
CA HIS A 43 5.42 11.22 -4.91
C HIS A 43 5.11 9.72 -4.85
N THR A 44 5.16 9.13 -3.66
CA THR A 44 4.90 7.70 -3.47
C THR A 44 3.49 7.48 -2.96
N ASP A 45 2.76 6.61 -3.66
CA ASP A 45 1.48 6.07 -3.27
C ASP A 45 1.64 4.67 -2.65
N VAL A 46 0.73 4.31 -1.74
CA VAL A 46 0.68 3.00 -1.09
C VAL A 46 -0.74 2.46 -1.14
N ALA A 47 -0.93 1.27 -1.73
CA ALA A 47 -2.21 0.57 -1.72
C ALA A 47 -2.23 -0.55 -0.69
N VAL A 48 -3.34 -0.67 0.03
CA VAL A 48 -3.56 -1.65 1.10
C VAL A 48 -4.81 -2.46 0.80
N VAL A 49 -4.75 -3.78 1.03
CA VAL A 49 -5.89 -4.69 0.96
C VAL A 49 -5.81 -5.69 2.11
N GLU A 50 -6.93 -5.94 2.77
CA GLU A 50 -7.07 -6.87 3.90
C GLU A 50 -6.01 -6.63 4.98
N GLY A 51 -5.67 -5.36 5.24
CA GLY A 51 -4.68 -4.94 6.23
C GLY A 51 -3.22 -5.12 5.81
N HIS A 52 -2.94 -5.42 4.54
CA HIS A 52 -1.60 -5.68 4.02
C HIS A 52 -1.27 -4.74 2.86
N ILE A 53 0.00 -4.35 2.74
CA ILE A 53 0.49 -3.51 1.64
C ILE A 53 0.53 -4.35 0.35
N ALA A 54 -0.24 -3.96 -0.66
CA ALA A 54 -0.29 -4.59 -1.97
C ALA A 54 0.65 -3.94 -2.98
N PHE A 55 0.82 -2.61 -2.90
CA PHE A 55 1.58 -1.83 -3.87
C PHE A 55 2.23 -0.63 -3.18
N VAL A 56 3.44 -0.29 -3.63
CA VAL A 56 4.18 0.94 -3.30
C VAL A 56 4.82 1.43 -4.59
N GLY A 57 4.56 2.68 -5.00
CA GLY A 57 5.08 3.22 -6.25
C GLY A 57 4.54 4.61 -6.56
N GLU A 58 4.90 5.16 -7.72
CA GLU A 58 4.60 6.56 -8.05
C GLU A 58 3.11 6.86 -8.27
N ASP A 59 2.33 5.87 -8.72
CA ASP A 59 0.91 6.03 -8.98
C ASP A 59 0.16 4.74 -8.64
N ALA A 60 -0.73 4.80 -7.64
CA ALA A 60 -1.62 3.70 -7.28
C ALA A 60 -3.04 3.88 -7.84
N GLY A 61 -3.24 4.74 -8.86
CA GLY A 61 -4.55 5.02 -9.45
C GLY A 61 -5.28 3.78 -9.94
N HIS A 62 -4.55 2.77 -10.46
CA HIS A 62 -5.13 1.48 -10.89
C HIS A 62 -5.63 0.62 -9.73
N CYS A 63 -5.26 0.94 -8.49
CA CYS A 63 -5.75 0.28 -7.29
C CYS A 63 -7.01 0.95 -6.72
N ILE A 64 -7.49 2.07 -7.28
CA ILE A 64 -8.61 2.84 -6.73
C ILE A 64 -9.93 2.42 -7.40
N GLY A 65 -10.89 2.01 -6.58
CA GLY A 65 -12.27 1.76 -7.00
C GLY A 65 -13.29 2.56 -6.18
N PRO A 66 -14.60 2.42 -6.47
CA PRO A 66 -15.65 3.23 -5.84
C PRO A 66 -15.74 3.13 -4.31
N ALA A 67 -15.26 2.04 -3.73
CA ALA A 67 -15.26 1.79 -2.28
C ALA A 67 -13.89 1.99 -1.63
N THR A 68 -12.84 2.30 -2.40
CA THR A 68 -11.50 2.50 -1.88
C THR A 68 -11.46 3.80 -1.09
N GLN A 69 -11.02 3.73 0.17
CA GLN A 69 -10.70 4.93 0.92
C GLN A 69 -9.42 5.55 0.36
N VAL A 70 -9.46 6.82 -0.01
CA VAL A 70 -8.27 7.55 -0.45
C VAL A 70 -7.89 8.56 0.61
N ILE A 71 -6.63 8.56 1.02
CA ILE A 71 -6.05 9.54 1.93
C ILE A 71 -4.93 10.26 1.20
N GLU A 72 -5.09 11.56 1.00
CA GLU A 72 -4.03 12.44 0.48
C GLU A 72 -3.01 12.72 1.59
N ALA A 73 -1.80 12.20 1.45
CA ALA A 73 -0.72 12.44 2.41
C ALA A 73 -0.16 13.87 2.30
N GLY A 74 -0.33 14.54 1.15
CA GLY A 74 0.07 15.93 0.97
C GLY A 74 1.55 16.18 1.25
N GLU A 75 2.41 15.37 0.65
CA GLU A 75 3.87 15.36 0.84
C GLU A 75 4.33 15.06 2.27
N ARG A 76 3.45 14.59 3.17
CA ARG A 76 3.87 14.10 4.50
C ARG A 76 4.69 12.83 4.35
N TYR A 77 5.45 12.51 5.40
CA TYR A 77 6.30 11.32 5.42
C TYR A 77 5.49 10.05 5.65
N LEU A 78 5.73 9.05 4.80
CA LEU A 78 5.27 7.69 4.99
C LEU A 78 6.40 6.92 5.68
N VAL A 79 6.15 6.51 6.93
CA VAL A 79 7.10 5.75 7.75
C VAL A 79 6.47 4.43 8.18
N PRO A 80 7.27 3.37 8.39
CA PRO A 80 6.81 2.21 9.13
C PRO A 80 6.31 2.63 10.52
N GLY A 81 5.32 1.90 11.03
CA GLY A 81 4.90 2.06 12.42
C GLY A 81 6.06 1.82 13.37
N LEU A 82 6.12 2.62 14.45
CA LEU A 82 7.17 2.47 15.46
C LEU A 82 6.98 1.14 16.21
N LEU A 83 8.09 0.47 16.51
CA LEU A 83 8.14 -0.71 17.37
C LEU A 83 8.78 -0.30 18.70
N ASP A 84 8.11 -0.62 19.81
CA ASP A 84 8.61 -0.42 21.18
C ASP A 84 8.72 -1.79 21.86
N GLY A 85 9.84 -2.02 22.55
CA GLY A 85 10.36 -3.34 22.93
C GLY A 85 9.86 -3.89 24.26
#